data_AF-A0A0J8WQW2-F1
#
_entry.id   AF-A0A0J8WQW2-F1
#
_cell.length_a   1.000
_cell.length_b   1.000
_cell.length_c   1.000
_cell.angle_alpha   90.00
_cell.angle_beta   90.00
_cell.angle_gamma   90.00
#
_symmetry.space_group_name_H-M   'P 1'
#
loop_
_entity.id
_entity.type
_entity.pdbx_description
1 polymer ?
#
loop_
_entity_poly.entity_id
_entity_poly.type
_entity_poly.pdbx_seq_one_letter_code
_entity_poly.pdbx_strand_id
1 'polypeptide(L)'
;MAITGFIYTSFFKSAMNKEVDIDGSTSVYLKLLTGLYVPNQNTHRYESALTNEVVGTGYTAGGKNIANPVVTVGTKTVTFDGDDVSWPGATLTGSNAPRYAAIVDKGPGSAGANPLVGLIDFGDDSYAPNGGTLAVAFNAAGIVRVTVS
;
A
#
# COMPACT_ATOMS: atom_id res chain seq x y z
N MET A 1 -0.77 18.93 2.45
CA MET A 1 -1.71 18.75 1.31
C MET A 1 -2.75 17.70 1.69
N ALA A 2 -3.80 17.49 0.89
CA ALA A 2 -4.76 16.42 1.16
C ALA A 2 -4.12 15.04 0.92
N ILE A 3 -4.44 14.07 1.77
CA ILE A 3 -4.10 12.66 1.53
C ILE A 3 -4.93 12.20 0.34
N THR A 4 -4.29 11.54 -0.63
CA THR A 4 -4.95 10.98 -1.80
C THR A 4 -4.57 9.52 -1.98
N GLY A 5 -5.31 8.79 -2.80
CA GLY A 5 -4.97 7.42 -3.13
C GLY A 5 -5.52 7.02 -4.49
N PHE A 6 -4.91 5.99 -5.08
CA PHE A 6 -5.35 5.43 -6.34
C PHE A 6 -5.08 3.93 -6.41
N ILE A 7 -5.81 3.27 -7.31
CA ILE A 7 -5.65 1.86 -7.65
C ILE A 7 -4.75 1.78 -8.88
N TYR A 8 -3.77 0.88 -8.91
CA TYR A 8 -2.96 0.68 -10.12
C TYR A 8 -3.83 0.03 -11.20
N THR A 9 -3.83 0.57 -12.43
CA THR A 9 -4.64 0.01 -13.52
C THR A 9 -4.26 -1.45 -13.80
N SER A 10 -2.98 -1.79 -13.59
CA SER A 10 -2.46 -3.15 -13.74
C SER A 10 -2.98 -4.14 -12.69
N PHE A 11 -3.56 -3.68 -11.58
CA PHE A 11 -4.17 -4.54 -10.56
C PHE A 11 -5.22 -5.45 -11.17
N PHE A 12 -6.13 -4.91 -12.00
CA PHE A 12 -7.18 -5.71 -12.64
C PHE A 12 -6.61 -6.80 -13.56
N LYS A 13 -5.51 -6.50 -14.27
CA LYS A 13 -4.82 -7.49 -15.10
C LYS A 13 -4.22 -8.59 -14.23
N SER A 14 -3.56 -8.25 -13.13
CA SER A 14 -3.02 -9.24 -12.20
C SER A 14 -4.13 -10.07 -11.52
N ALA A 15 -5.29 -9.47 -11.23
CA ALA A 15 -6.47 -10.19 -10.73
C ALA A 15 -7.00 -11.21 -11.75
N MET A 16 -7.17 -10.80 -13.01
CA MET A 16 -7.64 -11.69 -14.08
C MET A 16 -6.63 -12.79 -14.42
N ASN A 17 -5.33 -12.52 -14.23
CA ASN A 17 -4.27 -13.51 -14.40
C ASN A 17 -4.10 -14.45 -13.20
N LYS A 18 -4.86 -14.27 -12.11
CA LYS A 18 -4.70 -15.01 -10.84
C LYS A 18 -3.31 -14.83 -10.20
N GLU A 19 -2.70 -13.66 -10.39
CA GLU A 19 -1.40 -13.32 -9.81
C GLU A 19 -1.54 -12.67 -8.42
N VAL A 20 -2.72 -12.15 -8.08
CA VAL A 20 -3.00 -11.43 -6.84
C VAL A 20 -4.06 -12.15 -6.01
N ASP A 21 -3.82 -12.21 -4.70
CA ASP A 21 -4.75 -12.70 -3.69
C ASP A 21 -4.81 -11.71 -2.51
N ILE A 22 -5.97 -11.06 -2.34
CA ILE A 22 -6.22 -10.01 -1.34
C ILE A 22 -7.47 -10.31 -0.50
N ASP A 23 -8.08 -11.48 -0.62
CA ASP A 23 -9.30 -11.84 0.13
C ASP A 23 -8.98 -12.96 1.12
N GLY A 24 -8.85 -12.61 2.41
CA GLY A 24 -8.37 -13.53 3.46
C GLY A 24 -6.88 -13.87 3.38
N SER A 25 -6.12 -13.21 2.50
CA SER A 25 -4.68 -13.45 2.29
C SER A 25 -3.83 -12.97 3.47
N THR A 26 -2.78 -13.72 3.82
CA THR A 26 -1.77 -13.30 4.81
C THR A 26 -0.59 -12.54 4.19
N SER A 27 -0.66 -12.29 2.87
CA SER A 27 0.47 -11.81 2.08
C SER A 27 0.30 -10.38 1.58
N VAL A 28 -0.72 -9.66 2.05
CA VAL A 28 -0.94 -8.25 1.71
C VAL A 28 -0.13 -7.34 2.64
N TYR A 29 0.72 -6.48 2.08
CA TYR A 29 1.65 -5.64 2.82
C TYR A 29 1.53 -4.17 2.38
N LEU A 30 1.75 -3.28 3.35
CA LEU A 30 1.88 -1.85 3.16
C LEU A 30 3.36 -1.47 3.24
N LYS A 31 3.92 -0.98 2.13
CA LYS A 31 5.32 -0.55 1.99
C LYS A 31 5.42 0.97 1.97
N LEU A 32 6.32 1.55 2.76
CA LEU A 32 6.55 2.99 2.78
C LEU A 32 7.65 3.39 1.79
N LEU A 33 7.39 4.44 1.00
CA LEU A 33 8.30 4.96 -0.01
C LEU A 33 8.52 6.45 0.25
N THR A 34 9.73 6.94 -0.05
CA THR A 34 10.07 8.36 0.09
C THR A 34 9.48 9.17 -1.06
N GLY A 35 9.56 10.51 -0.96
CA GLY A 35 9.12 11.41 -2.03
C GLY A 35 9.95 11.34 -3.32
N LEU A 36 11.03 10.54 -3.36
CA LEU A 36 11.83 10.33 -4.58
C LEU A 36 11.24 9.23 -5.47
N TYR A 37 10.34 8.39 -4.95
CA TYR A 37 9.56 7.48 -5.78
C TYR A 37 8.61 8.29 -6.68
N VAL A 38 8.52 7.90 -7.96
CA VAL A 38 7.61 8.53 -8.93
C VAL A 38 6.52 7.51 -9.27
N PRO A 39 5.31 7.61 -8.69
CA PRO A 39 4.25 6.67 -8.96
C PRO A 39 3.76 6.76 -10.41
N ASN A 40 3.59 5.61 -11.08
CA ASN A 40 2.90 5.53 -12.37
C ASN A 40 1.73 4.57 -12.28
N GLN A 41 0.52 5.13 -12.16
CA GLN A 41 -0.73 4.37 -12.02
C GLN A 41 -0.98 3.41 -13.20
N ASN A 42 -0.50 3.75 -14.40
CA ASN A 42 -0.82 3.03 -15.63
C ASN A 42 0.14 1.88 -15.92
N THR A 43 1.42 2.02 -15.56
CA THR A 43 2.47 1.07 -15.96
C THR A 43 3.07 0.27 -14.81
N HIS A 44 3.03 0.78 -13.58
CA HIS A 44 3.55 0.02 -12.44
C HIS A 44 2.60 -1.13 -12.11
N ARG A 45 3.17 -2.32 -12.04
CA ARG A 45 2.42 -3.58 -11.88
C ARG A 45 2.95 -4.46 -10.75
N TYR A 46 4.26 -4.51 -10.56
CA TYR A 46 4.90 -5.37 -9.59
C TYR A 46 5.73 -4.57 -8.59
N GLU A 47 6.02 -5.18 -7.43
CA GLU A 47 6.84 -4.60 -6.35
C GLU A 47 8.21 -4.13 -6.84
N SER A 48 8.77 -4.74 -7.90
CA SER A 48 10.03 -4.33 -8.52
C SER A 48 10.02 -2.91 -9.09
N ALA A 49 8.84 -2.34 -9.36
CA ALA A 49 8.68 -0.96 -9.78
C ALA A 49 8.78 0.04 -8.60
N LEU A 50 8.62 -0.43 -7.37
CA LEU A 50 8.70 0.41 -6.17
C LEU A 50 10.16 0.68 -5.83
N THR A 51 10.61 1.90 -6.13
CA THR A 51 11.95 2.39 -5.78
C THR A 51 11.88 3.28 -4.54
N ASN A 52 13.03 3.54 -3.90
CA ASN A 52 13.14 4.44 -2.75
C ASN A 52 12.27 4.02 -1.55
N GLU A 53 12.32 2.74 -1.21
CA GLU A 53 11.77 2.24 0.06
C GLU A 53 12.45 2.93 1.24
N VAL A 54 11.62 3.38 2.19
CA VAL A 54 12.08 4.04 3.40
C VAL A 54 12.98 3.09 4.20
N VAL A 55 14.04 3.64 4.80
CA VAL A 55 14.86 2.94 5.79
C VAL A 55 14.96 3.77 7.07
N GLY A 56 14.90 3.13 8.22
CA GLY A 56 15.03 3.85 9.50
C GLY A 56 14.58 3.02 10.69
N THR A 57 14.79 3.58 11.88
CA THR A 57 14.39 2.93 13.13
C THR A 57 12.87 2.76 13.16
N GLY A 58 12.41 1.58 13.58
CA GLY A 58 10.98 1.25 13.67
C GLY A 58 10.32 0.82 12.35
N TYR A 59 11.05 0.84 11.23
CA TYR A 59 10.58 0.32 9.94
C TYR A 59 11.48 -0.81 9.43
N THR A 60 10.87 -1.95 9.09
CA THR A 60 11.56 -3.06 8.44
C THR A 60 11.27 -3.03 6.95
N ALA A 61 12.32 -3.11 6.12
CA ALA A 61 12.18 -3.16 4.67
C ALA A 61 11.31 -4.37 4.25
N GLY A 62 10.51 -4.17 3.21
CA GLY A 62 9.45 -5.09 2.82
C GLY A 62 8.07 -4.74 3.37
N GLY A 63 7.95 -3.69 4.20
CA GLY A 63 6.69 -3.19 4.73
C GLY A 63 6.13 -3.97 5.92
N LYS A 64 4.90 -3.63 6.31
CA LYS A 64 4.15 -4.32 7.36
C LYS A 64 2.87 -4.92 6.78
N ASN A 65 2.47 -6.10 7.25
CA ASN A 65 1.24 -6.77 6.82
C ASN A 65 0.00 -5.93 7.14
N ILE A 66 -0.96 -5.90 6.21
CA ILE A 66 -2.33 -5.47 6.44
C ILE A 66 -3.10 -6.72 6.90
N ALA A 67 -3.50 -6.75 8.16
CA ALA A 67 -4.19 -7.90 8.74
C ALA A 67 -5.67 -7.92 8.34
N ASN A 68 -6.28 -9.10 8.43
CA ASN A 68 -7.69 -9.34 8.09
C ASN A 68 -8.16 -8.73 6.75
N PRO A 69 -7.38 -8.85 5.65
CA PRO A 69 -7.81 -8.30 4.38
C PRO A 69 -9.05 -9.04 3.88
N VAL A 70 -10.06 -8.29 3.45
CA VAL A 70 -11.34 -8.84 2.99
C VAL A 70 -11.85 -8.12 1.77
N VAL A 71 -12.37 -8.89 0.81
CA VAL A 71 -13.10 -8.35 -0.35
C VAL A 71 -14.59 -8.57 -0.14
N THR A 72 -15.34 -7.47 -0.06
CA THR A 72 -16.81 -7.48 0.09
C THR A 72 -17.49 -7.03 -1.20
N VAL A 73 -18.47 -7.81 -1.65
CA VAL A 73 -19.33 -7.47 -2.80
C VAL A 73 -20.68 -6.96 -2.31
N GLY A 74 -21.04 -5.74 -2.72
CA GLY A 74 -22.33 -5.12 -2.48
C GLY A 74 -23.11 -4.87 -3.77
N THR A 75 -24.20 -4.11 -3.69
CA THR A 75 -24.95 -3.70 -4.89
C THR A 75 -24.08 -2.82 -5.78
N LYS A 76 -23.71 -3.34 -6.94
CA LYS A 76 -22.84 -2.67 -7.94
C LYS A 76 -21.47 -2.24 -7.41
N THR A 77 -21.02 -2.76 -6.27
CA THR A 77 -19.79 -2.30 -5.63
C THR A 77 -18.95 -3.47 -5.16
N VAL A 78 -17.64 -3.34 -5.29
CA VAL A 78 -16.64 -4.25 -4.72
C VAL A 78 -15.71 -3.41 -3.86
N THR A 79 -15.53 -3.81 -2.62
CA THR A 79 -14.72 -3.09 -1.64
C THR A 79 -13.64 -4.02 -1.10
N PHE A 80 -12.40 -3.55 -1.05
CA PHE A 80 -11.32 -4.21 -0.35
C PHE A 80 -10.93 -3.37 0.87
N ASP A 81 -10.86 -4.03 2.02
CA ASP A 81 -10.51 -3.41 3.30
C ASP A 81 -9.60 -4.32 4.14
N GLY A 82 -9.02 -3.79 5.20
CA GLY A 82 -8.21 -4.53 6.16
C GLY A 82 -7.86 -3.66 7.37
N ASP A 83 -7.13 -4.24 8.33
CA ASP A 83 -6.78 -3.56 9.57
C ASP A 83 -5.78 -2.42 9.36
N ASP A 84 -5.91 -1.38 10.18
CA ASP A 84 -4.97 -0.26 10.25
C ASP A 84 -3.53 -0.72 10.50
N VAL A 85 -2.57 -0.05 9.86
CA VAL A 85 -1.15 -0.38 9.97
C VAL A 85 -0.43 0.70 10.76
N SER A 86 0.37 0.30 11.76
CA SER A 86 1.16 1.25 12.55
C SER A 86 2.61 0.81 12.77
N TRP A 87 3.51 1.79 12.83
CA TRP A 87 4.93 1.66 13.19
C TRP A 87 5.22 2.49 14.44
N PRO A 88 5.12 1.88 15.64
CA PRO A 88 5.41 2.58 16.89
C PRO A 88 6.91 2.83 17.08
N GLY A 89 7.25 3.96 17.70
CA GLY A 89 8.65 4.33 17.99
C GLY A 89 9.51 4.52 16.73
N ALA A 90 8.89 4.87 15.61
CA ALA A 90 9.56 5.04 14.33
C ALA A 90 10.26 6.40 14.26
N THR A 91 11.44 6.41 13.64
CA THR A 91 12.20 7.63 13.33
C THR A 91 12.53 7.60 11.85
N LEU A 92 11.66 8.22 11.04
CA LEU A 92 11.70 8.20 9.57
C LEU A 92 11.70 9.65 9.07
N THR A 93 12.83 10.33 9.24
CA THR A 93 12.98 11.77 8.96
C THR A 93 13.95 12.05 7.82
N GLY A 94 13.95 13.28 7.29
CA GLY A 94 14.87 13.71 6.24
C GLY A 94 14.66 12.93 4.95
N SER A 95 15.72 12.38 4.36
CA SER A 95 15.63 11.59 3.12
C SER A 95 14.80 10.31 3.25
N ASN A 96 14.52 9.87 4.48
CA ASN A 96 13.70 8.69 4.78
C ASN A 96 12.27 9.05 5.19
N ALA A 97 11.87 10.31 5.06
CA ALA A 97 10.51 10.69 5.34
C ALA A 97 9.54 10.00 4.36
N PRO A 98 8.53 9.26 4.87
CA PRO A 98 7.59 8.56 4.03
C PRO A 98 6.66 9.58 3.36
N ARG A 99 6.49 9.44 2.05
CA ARG A 99 5.54 10.21 1.25
C ARG A 99 4.41 9.36 0.71
N TYR A 100 4.72 8.10 0.40
CA TYR A 100 3.76 7.16 -0.16
C TYR A 100 3.70 5.88 0.65
N ALA A 101 2.54 5.23 0.62
CA ALA A 101 2.34 3.88 1.11
C ALA A 101 1.73 3.02 0.00
N ALA A 102 2.49 2.06 -0.50
CA ALA A 102 2.08 1.14 -1.56
C ALA A 102 1.53 -0.16 -0.97
N ILE A 103 0.39 -0.62 -1.48
CA ILE A 103 -0.22 -1.90 -1.12
C ILE A 103 0.22 -2.94 -2.14
N VAL A 104 0.81 -4.03 -1.64
CA VAL A 104 1.43 -5.09 -2.44
C VAL A 104 0.94 -6.43 -1.93
N ASP A 105 0.56 -7.33 -2.83
CA ASP A 105 0.45 -8.74 -2.49
C ASP A 105 1.81 -9.42 -2.74
N LYS A 106 2.38 -9.97 -1.67
CA LYS A 106 3.69 -10.62 -1.65
C LYS A 106 3.59 -12.14 -1.73
N GLY A 107 2.39 -12.69 -1.94
CA GLY A 107 2.15 -14.14 -2.06
C GLY A 107 3.01 -14.82 -3.12
N PRO A 108 3.26 -14.22 -4.30
CA PRO A 108 4.16 -14.78 -5.30
C PRO A 108 5.64 -14.90 -4.88
N GLY A 109 6.05 -14.20 -3.81
CA GLY A 109 7.34 -14.39 -3.15
C GLY A 109 8.54 -13.69 -3.82
N SER A 110 8.36 -12.91 -4.89
CA SER A 110 9.46 -12.16 -5.52
C SER A 110 9.02 -10.81 -6.04
N ALA A 111 9.89 -9.80 -5.92
CA ALA A 111 9.52 -8.44 -6.29
C ALA A 111 9.09 -8.30 -7.77
N GLY A 112 9.62 -9.14 -8.67
CA GLY A 112 9.24 -9.18 -10.08
C GLY A 112 7.89 -9.81 -10.37
N ALA A 113 7.25 -10.44 -9.38
CA ALA A 113 5.97 -11.13 -9.51
C ALA A 113 4.90 -10.64 -8.52
N ASN A 114 5.30 -10.02 -7.41
CA ASN A 114 4.42 -9.52 -6.35
C ASN A 114 3.57 -8.34 -6.88
N PRO A 115 2.26 -8.50 -7.12
CA PRO A 115 1.47 -7.47 -7.77
C PRO A 115 1.14 -6.29 -6.86
N LEU A 116 1.03 -5.12 -7.46
CA LEU A 116 0.59 -3.89 -6.81
C LEU A 116 -0.94 -3.80 -6.84
N VAL A 117 -1.52 -3.35 -5.74
CA VAL A 117 -2.97 -3.13 -5.60
C VAL A 117 -3.28 -1.64 -5.74
N GLY A 118 -2.74 -0.84 -4.83
CA GLY A 118 -2.98 0.60 -4.79
C GLY A 118 -1.86 1.35 -4.09
N LEU A 119 -1.98 2.66 -4.06
CA LEU A 119 -1.04 3.55 -3.41
C LEU A 119 -1.76 4.71 -2.73
N ILE A 120 -1.28 5.07 -1.55
CA ILE A 120 -1.69 6.24 -0.79
C ILE A 120 -0.55 7.26 -0.90
N ASP A 121 -0.87 8.50 -1.26
CA ASP A 121 0.02 9.66 -1.19
C ASP A 121 -0.39 10.53 0.00
N PHE A 122 0.52 10.68 0.97
CA PHE A 122 0.30 11.49 2.15
C PHE A 122 0.25 13.00 1.84
N GLY A 123 0.68 13.41 0.65
CA GLY A 123 0.62 14.78 0.15
C GLY A 123 1.81 15.65 0.59
N ASP A 124 2.51 15.28 1.65
CA ASP A 124 3.79 15.84 2.10
C ASP A 124 4.47 14.91 3.12
N ASP A 125 5.64 15.31 3.60
CA ASP A 125 6.47 14.57 4.54
C ASP A 125 6.20 14.93 6.01
N SER A 126 5.17 15.74 6.31
CA SER A 126 4.86 16.19 7.68
C SER A 126 4.43 15.06 8.62
N TYR A 127 4.07 13.90 8.07
CA TYR A 127 3.73 12.68 8.80
C TYR A 127 4.96 11.88 9.24
N ALA A 128 6.17 12.31 8.89
CA ALA A 128 7.42 11.70 9.30
C ALA A 128 7.52 11.58 10.83
N PRO A 129 7.51 10.36 11.40
CA PRO A 129 7.65 10.18 12.85
C PRO A 129 9.11 10.42 13.28
N ASN A 130 9.30 10.97 14.47
CA ASN A 130 10.60 11.11 15.14
C ASN A 130 10.51 10.57 16.56
N GLY A 131 10.69 9.25 16.71
CA GLY A 131 10.44 8.51 17.96
C GLY A 131 8.94 8.31 18.27
N GLY A 132 8.05 8.68 17.35
CA GLY A 132 6.60 8.59 17.49
C GLY A 132 6.00 7.40 16.76
N THR A 133 4.67 7.28 16.79
CA THR A 133 3.95 6.27 16.01
C THR A 133 3.50 6.88 14.68
N LEU A 134 3.90 6.25 13.57
CA LEU A 134 3.23 6.46 12.28
C LEU A 134 2.09 5.46 12.18
N ALA A 135 0.86 5.94 11.98
CA ALA A 135 -0.31 5.10 11.77
C ALA A 135 -0.97 5.45 10.44
N VAL A 136 -1.28 4.43 9.66
CA VAL A 136 -2.11 4.52 8.46
C VAL A 136 -3.45 3.90 8.83
N ALA A 137 -4.40 4.77 9.15
CA ALA A 137 -5.78 4.37 9.41
C ALA A 137 -6.55 4.33 8.09
N PHE A 138 -7.08 3.16 7.75
CA PHE A 138 -7.87 2.99 6.55
C PHE A 138 -9.30 3.49 6.80
N ASN A 139 -9.95 3.91 5.71
CA ASN A 139 -11.33 4.34 5.81
C ASN A 139 -12.21 3.11 6.05
N ALA A 140 -13.15 3.17 7.00
CA ALA A 140 -14.10 2.09 7.25
C ALA A 140 -15.00 1.74 6.03
N ALA A 141 -15.04 2.60 5.01
CA ALA A 141 -15.67 2.32 3.72
C ALA A 141 -14.76 1.54 2.74
N GLY A 142 -13.56 1.15 3.16
CA GLY A 142 -12.57 0.39 2.42
C GLY A 142 -11.35 1.19 1.96
N ILE A 143 -10.27 0.46 1.75
CA ILE A 143 -9.01 0.91 1.13
C ILE A 143 -9.21 1.14 -0.37
N VAL A 144 -9.95 0.24 -1.02
CA VAL A 144 -10.24 0.24 -2.46
C VAL A 144 -11.73 0.04 -2.65
N ARG A 145 -12.33 0.84 -3.53
CA ARG A 145 -13.74 0.68 -3.93
C ARG A 145 -13.89 0.79 -5.44
N VAL A 146 -14.47 -0.23 -6.04
CA VAL A 146 -14.83 -0.27 -7.47
C VAL A 146 -16.35 -0.28 -7.58
N THR A 147 -16.89 0.56 -8.47
CA THR A 147 -18.32 0.57 -8.79
C THR A 147 -18.50 0.09 -10.23
N VAL A 148 -19.39 -0.88 -10.44
CA VAL A 148 -19.76 -1.38 -11.76
C VAL A 148 -21.04 -0.68 -12.21
N SER A 149 -21.05 -0.12 -13.41
CA SER A 149 -22.20 0.63 -13.95
C SER A 149 -22.82 -0.07 -15.14
#